data_AF-A0A918M715-F1
#
_entry.id   AF-A0A918M715-F1
#
_cell.length_a   1.000
_cell.length_b   1.000
_cell.length_c   1.000
_cell.angle_alpha   90.00
_cell.angle_beta   90.00
_cell.angle_gamma   90.00
#
_symmetry.space_group_name_H-M   'P 1'
#
loop_
_entity.id
_entity.type
_entity.pdbx_description
1 polymer ?
#
loop_
_entity_poly.entity_id
_entity_poly.type
_entity_poly.pdbx_seq_one_letter_code
_entity_poly.pdbx_strand_id
1 'polypeptide(L)'
;MTVRKTLGPSPVGGGPGPLTDTEYAVLRQAAMGDTYAVIAERMGYTEKSVAKMALRLARKLGARNITHAVYLACEKGLLQADGPRPRENEVLSAPSIRLLQSLMAEGFSLSFIAERMGMGQPELSVLMNRQHITPLTELRVRRVFVDLAGRDPLEAGVHPRGRTRALNRARTEGWEVVPTEELTRVRRSVLHAA
;
A
#
# COMPACT_ATOMS: atom_id res chain seq x y z
N MET A 1 -22.10 -36.72 -20.34
CA MET A 1 -20.97 -35.85 -19.93
C MET A 1 -21.53 -34.72 -19.11
N THR A 2 -21.48 -34.82 -17.78
CA THR A 2 -22.22 -33.95 -16.86
C THR A 2 -21.28 -32.89 -16.30
N VAL A 3 -21.58 -31.62 -16.59
CA VAL A 3 -20.88 -30.44 -16.08
C VAL A 3 -21.00 -30.39 -14.56
N ARG A 4 -19.87 -30.48 -13.85
CA ARG A 4 -19.82 -30.26 -12.41
C ARG A 4 -19.86 -28.76 -12.14
N LYS A 5 -21.03 -28.28 -11.71
CA LYS A 5 -21.24 -26.98 -11.07
C LYS A 5 -20.44 -26.97 -9.76
N THR A 6 -19.27 -26.33 -9.74
CA THR A 6 -18.50 -26.13 -8.51
C THR A 6 -19.28 -25.19 -7.60
N LEU A 7 -19.77 -25.76 -6.50
CA LEU A 7 -20.37 -25.07 -5.37
C LEU A 7 -19.41 -24.00 -4.86
N GLY A 8 -19.87 -22.74 -4.78
CA GLY A 8 -19.15 -21.69 -4.08
C GLY A 8 -19.03 -22.02 -2.59
N PRO A 9 -17.94 -21.62 -1.90
CA PRO A 9 -17.76 -21.94 -0.49
C PRO A 9 -18.86 -21.31 0.39
N SER A 10 -19.42 -22.14 1.26
CA SER A 10 -20.59 -21.90 2.12
C SER A 10 -20.55 -20.60 2.95
N PRO A 11 -21.71 -19.98 3.24
CA PRO A 11 -21.81 -18.68 3.93
C PRO A 11 -21.91 -18.76 5.48
N VAL A 12 -21.52 -19.86 6.13
CA VAL A 12 -21.84 -20.09 7.57
C VAL A 12 -20.59 -20.17 8.44
N GLY A 13 -20.55 -19.36 9.50
CA GLY A 13 -19.69 -19.59 10.69
C GLY A 13 -18.79 -18.43 11.11
N GLY A 14 -19.37 -17.41 11.77
CA GLY A 14 -18.65 -16.33 12.43
C GLY A 14 -18.04 -16.73 13.78
N GLY A 15 -17.22 -17.79 13.81
CA GLY A 15 -16.45 -18.23 14.98
C GLY A 15 -14.93 -18.21 14.71
N PRO A 16 -14.08 -18.45 15.74
CA PRO A 16 -12.61 -18.47 15.65
C PRO A 16 -12.10 -19.75 14.96
N GLY A 17 -12.65 -20.05 13.79
CA GLY A 17 -12.19 -21.12 12.93
C GLY A 17 -10.97 -20.68 12.10
N PRO A 18 -10.31 -21.64 11.42
CA PRO A 18 -9.22 -21.33 10.51
C PRO A 18 -9.67 -20.37 9.39
N LEU A 19 -8.70 -19.68 8.79
CA LEU A 19 -8.94 -18.83 7.64
C LEU A 19 -9.46 -19.68 6.47
N THR A 20 -10.45 -19.18 5.75
CA THR A 20 -10.86 -19.80 4.48
C THR A 20 -9.86 -19.47 3.37
N ASP A 21 -9.86 -20.23 2.28
CA ASP A 21 -8.99 -19.96 1.12
C ASP A 21 -9.18 -18.54 0.58
N THR A 22 -10.42 -18.05 0.56
CA THR A 22 -10.75 -16.69 0.13
C THR A 22 -10.21 -15.65 1.11
N GLU A 23 -10.35 -15.86 2.42
CA GLU A 23 -9.78 -14.96 3.43
C GLU A 23 -8.26 -14.95 3.38
N TYR A 24 -7.66 -16.11 3.14
CA TYR A 24 -6.22 -16.25 2.96
C TYR A 24 -5.73 -15.54 1.69
N ALA A 25 -6.48 -15.60 0.59
CA ALA A 25 -6.18 -14.85 -0.62
C ALA A 25 -6.27 -13.33 -0.41
N VAL A 26 -7.31 -12.84 0.28
CA VAL A 26 -7.43 -11.42 0.68
C VAL A 26 -6.25 -11.00 1.55
N LEU A 27 -5.87 -11.82 2.52
CA LEU A 27 -4.75 -11.58 3.42
C LEU A 27 -3.40 -11.55 2.67
N ARG A 28 -3.19 -12.43 1.68
CA ARG A 28 -1.99 -12.41 0.81
C ARG A 28 -1.90 -11.16 -0.05
N GLN A 29 -2.99 -10.77 -0.70
CA GLN A 29 -3.00 -9.55 -1.53
C GLN A 29 -2.82 -8.30 -0.65
N ALA A 30 -3.42 -8.28 0.55
CA ALA A 30 -3.19 -7.21 1.52
C ALA A 30 -1.72 -7.17 1.98
N ALA A 31 -1.06 -8.33 2.13
CA ALA A 31 0.38 -8.39 2.43
C ALA A 31 1.26 -7.89 1.28
N MET A 32 0.83 -8.04 0.02
CA MET A 32 1.48 -7.46 -1.17
C MET A 32 1.25 -5.95 -1.29
N GLY A 33 0.42 -5.39 -0.41
CA GLY A 33 0.11 -3.97 -0.39
C GLY A 33 -1.03 -3.57 -1.31
N ASP A 34 -1.83 -4.50 -1.82
CA ASP A 34 -3.01 -4.17 -2.61
C ASP A 34 -4.10 -3.53 -1.74
N THR A 35 -4.86 -2.59 -2.32
CA THR A 35 -6.02 -1.97 -1.65
C THR A 35 -7.25 -2.85 -1.75
N TYR A 36 -8.29 -2.56 -0.97
CA TYR A 36 -9.54 -3.30 -1.08
C TYR A 36 -10.18 -3.20 -2.48
N ALA A 37 -10.00 -2.08 -3.18
CA ALA A 37 -10.47 -1.91 -4.56
C ALA A 37 -9.69 -2.83 -5.52
N VAL A 38 -8.36 -2.85 -5.44
CA VAL A 38 -7.51 -3.72 -6.28
C VAL A 38 -7.74 -5.20 -5.98
N ILE A 39 -7.89 -5.56 -4.70
CA ILE A 39 -8.20 -6.92 -4.26
C ILE A 39 -9.58 -7.34 -4.80
N ALA A 40 -10.56 -6.44 -4.72
CA ALA A 40 -11.92 -6.67 -5.21
C ALA A 40 -11.91 -6.94 -6.72
N GLU A 41 -11.24 -6.10 -7.49
CA GLU A 41 -11.09 -6.27 -8.94
C GLU A 41 -10.44 -7.61 -9.30
N ARG A 42 -9.30 -7.94 -8.69
CA ARG A 42 -8.56 -9.18 -8.96
C ARG A 42 -9.32 -10.44 -8.58
N MET A 43 -10.13 -10.37 -7.53
CA MET A 43 -10.86 -11.52 -7.00
C MET A 43 -12.31 -11.60 -7.48
N GLY A 44 -12.77 -10.67 -8.33
CA GLY A 44 -14.16 -10.65 -8.81
C GLY A 44 -15.19 -10.32 -7.72
N TYR A 45 -14.81 -9.50 -6.73
CA TYR A 45 -15.67 -9.05 -5.63
C TYR A 45 -15.94 -7.55 -5.69
N THR A 46 -16.82 -7.08 -4.81
CA THR A 46 -16.95 -5.65 -4.52
C THR A 46 -16.02 -5.26 -3.38
N GLU A 47 -15.56 -4.01 -3.38
CA GLU A 47 -14.72 -3.46 -2.29
C GLU A 47 -15.38 -3.65 -0.91
N LYS A 48 -16.70 -3.42 -0.82
CA LYS A 48 -17.48 -3.65 0.40
C LYS A 48 -17.44 -5.10 0.87
N SER A 49 -17.45 -6.06 -0.06
CA SER A 49 -17.31 -7.48 0.26
C SER A 49 -15.91 -7.80 0.77
N VAL A 50 -14.87 -7.25 0.15
CA VAL A 50 -13.48 -7.40 0.60
C VAL A 50 -13.28 -6.80 1.99
N ALA A 51 -13.81 -5.61 2.27
CA ALA A 51 -13.76 -5.01 3.61
C ALA A 51 -14.41 -5.90 4.68
N LYS A 52 -15.54 -6.55 4.37
CA LYS A 52 -16.17 -7.52 5.27
C LYS A 52 -15.34 -8.80 5.45
N MET A 53 -14.66 -9.27 4.42
CA MET A 53 -13.73 -10.40 4.54
C MET A 53 -12.51 -10.01 5.40
N ALA A 54 -11.94 -8.84 5.18
CA ALA A 54 -10.84 -8.27 5.97
C ALA A 54 -11.19 -8.15 7.47
N LEU A 55 -12.42 -7.73 7.79
CA LEU A 55 -12.89 -7.69 9.17
C LEU A 55 -13.02 -9.09 9.79
N ARG A 56 -13.55 -10.06 9.03
CA ARG A 56 -13.71 -11.44 9.50
C ARG A 56 -12.37 -12.13 9.73
N LEU A 57 -11.45 -12.04 8.77
CA LEU A 57 -10.11 -12.63 8.90
C LEU A 57 -9.32 -11.94 10.02
N ALA A 58 -9.47 -10.62 10.22
CA ALA A 58 -8.83 -9.94 11.32
C ALA A 58 -9.34 -10.48 12.67
N ARG A 59 -10.65 -10.69 12.83
CA ARG A 59 -11.21 -11.30 14.05
C ARG A 59 -10.69 -12.72 14.28
N LYS A 60 -10.64 -13.55 13.23
CA LYS A 60 -10.10 -14.92 13.32
C LYS A 60 -8.64 -14.96 13.75
N LEU A 61 -7.85 -13.97 13.33
CA LEU A 61 -6.44 -13.88 13.68
C LEU A 61 -6.18 -13.20 15.04
N GLY A 62 -7.21 -12.62 15.68
CA GLY A 62 -7.05 -11.78 16.88
C GLY A 62 -6.50 -10.38 16.57
N ALA A 63 -6.61 -9.96 15.31
CA ALA A 63 -6.10 -8.68 14.84
C ALA A 63 -7.13 -7.55 15.00
N ARG A 64 -6.62 -6.32 15.10
CA ARG A 64 -7.44 -5.10 15.23
C ARG A 64 -7.80 -4.48 13.89
N ASN A 65 -7.02 -4.79 12.85
CA ASN A 65 -7.21 -4.35 11.48
C ASN A 65 -6.42 -5.28 10.53
N ILE A 66 -6.58 -5.09 9.22
CA ILE A 66 -5.94 -5.95 8.21
C ILE A 66 -4.41 -5.91 8.29
N THR A 67 -3.82 -4.77 8.61
CA THR A 67 -2.36 -4.64 8.77
C THR A 67 -1.85 -5.45 9.97
N HIS A 68 -2.56 -5.40 11.10
CA HIS A 68 -2.26 -6.24 12.26
C HIS A 68 -2.50 -7.72 11.94
N ALA A 69 -3.47 -8.03 11.08
CA ALA A 69 -3.73 -9.40 10.63
C ALA A 69 -2.57 -9.95 9.79
N VAL A 70 -2.02 -9.15 8.87
CA VAL A 70 -0.81 -9.49 8.11
C VAL A 70 0.38 -9.72 9.05
N TYR A 71 0.59 -8.83 10.03
CA TYR A 71 1.62 -9.01 11.06
C TYR A 71 1.51 -10.37 11.76
N LEU A 72 0.33 -10.67 12.33
CA LEU A 72 0.10 -11.92 13.08
C LEU A 72 0.19 -13.15 12.18
N ALA A 73 -0.18 -13.03 10.91
CA ALA A 73 -0.08 -14.12 9.95
C ALA A 73 1.38 -14.43 9.56
N CYS A 74 2.23 -13.41 9.42
CA CYS A 74 3.67 -13.60 9.23
C CYS A 74 4.33 -14.18 10.50
N GLU A 75 3.96 -13.69 11.69
CA GLU A 75 4.47 -14.19 12.97
C GLU A 75 4.15 -15.68 13.17
N LYS A 76 2.93 -16.09 12.81
CA LYS A 76 2.46 -17.49 12.90
C LYS A 76 2.94 -18.38 11.75
N GLY A 77 3.74 -17.86 10.81
CA GLY A 77 4.20 -18.58 9.61
C GLY A 77 3.07 -18.96 8.63
N LEU A 78 1.87 -18.38 8.80
CA LEU A 78 0.73 -18.59 7.91
C LEU A 78 0.97 -17.92 6.57
N LEU A 79 1.59 -16.74 6.57
CA LEU A 79 2.17 -16.17 5.36
C LEU A 79 3.66 -16.49 5.38
N GLN A 80 4.17 -17.11 4.32
CA GLN A 80 5.59 -17.01 4.01
C GLN A 80 5.83 -15.56 3.63
N ALA A 81 6.34 -14.84 4.63
CA ALA A 81 6.86 -13.52 4.45
C ALA A 81 8.16 -13.68 3.64
N ASP A 82 8.03 -13.64 2.31
CA ASP A 82 9.12 -13.14 1.48
C ASP A 82 9.30 -11.61 1.69
N GLY A 83 8.54 -11.00 2.62
CA GLY A 83 8.63 -9.61 3.05
C GLY A 83 8.70 -9.45 4.59
N PRO A 84 9.41 -8.42 5.11
CA PRO A 84 9.79 -8.29 6.52
C PRO A 84 8.62 -8.07 7.53
N ARG A 85 8.83 -8.55 8.77
CA ARG A 85 7.87 -8.43 9.91
C ARG A 85 7.67 -6.95 10.37
N PRO A 86 6.42 -6.49 10.60
CA PRO A 86 6.10 -5.07 10.83
C PRO A 86 6.62 -4.32 12.07
N ARG A 87 7.01 -4.97 13.19
CA ARG A 87 7.46 -4.24 14.41
C ARG A 87 8.96 -4.32 14.67
N GLU A 88 9.62 -5.33 14.12
CA GLU A 88 11.08 -5.51 14.25
C GLU A 88 11.85 -4.76 13.14
N ASN A 89 11.14 -4.17 12.17
CA ASN A 89 11.70 -3.46 11.02
C ASN A 89 10.97 -2.14 10.73
N GLU A 90 10.54 -1.40 11.75
CA GLU A 90 10.11 -0.02 11.49
C GLU A 90 11.29 0.76 10.90
N VAL A 91 11.14 1.23 9.66
CA VAL A 91 12.21 1.94 8.96
C VAL A 91 12.05 3.43 9.23
N LEU A 92 13.20 4.11 9.41
CA LEU A 92 13.21 5.56 9.48
C LEU A 92 12.44 6.11 8.28
N SER A 93 11.44 6.92 8.56
CA SER A 93 10.57 7.48 7.52
C SER A 93 11.30 8.52 6.68
N ALA A 94 12.36 9.15 7.20
CA ALA A 94 13.02 10.29 6.58
C ALA A 94 13.42 10.07 5.10
N PRO A 95 14.02 8.93 4.69
CA PRO A 95 14.26 8.66 3.28
C PRO A 95 12.97 8.58 2.46
N SER A 96 11.94 7.91 2.96
CA SER A 96 10.65 7.81 2.27
C SER A 96 9.92 9.16 2.17
N ILE A 97 9.98 9.95 3.23
CA ILE A 97 9.40 11.31 3.27
C ILE A 97 10.10 12.18 2.23
N ARG A 98 11.43 12.12 2.10
CA ARG A 98 12.17 12.84 1.06
C ARG A 98 11.73 12.46 -0.35
N LEU A 99 11.46 11.18 -0.62
CA LEU A 99 10.94 10.75 -1.92
C LEU A 99 9.55 11.35 -2.19
N LEU A 100 8.66 11.36 -1.20
CA LEU A 100 7.34 11.99 -1.34
C LEU A 100 7.45 13.51 -1.55
N GLN A 101 8.33 14.18 -0.81
CA GLN A 101 8.62 15.60 -0.94
C GLN A 101 9.19 15.94 -2.32
N SER A 102 10.07 15.09 -2.86
CA SER A 102 10.59 15.22 -4.23
C SER A 102 9.48 15.18 -5.27
N LEU A 103 8.56 14.21 -5.17
CA LEU A 103 7.42 14.15 -6.09
C LEU A 103 6.56 15.42 -6.01
N MET A 104 6.39 15.98 -4.82
CA MET A 104 5.68 17.25 -4.66
C MET A 104 6.44 18.44 -5.26
N ALA A 105 7.77 18.44 -5.16
CA ALA A 105 8.64 19.42 -5.81
C ALA A 105 8.63 19.30 -7.34
N GLU A 106 8.42 18.08 -7.88
CA GLU A 106 8.15 17.84 -9.30
C GLU A 106 6.74 18.26 -9.72
N GLY A 107 5.83 18.46 -8.76
CA GLY A 107 4.47 18.95 -8.98
C GLY A 107 3.37 17.88 -8.88
N PHE A 108 3.68 16.68 -8.39
CA PHE A 108 2.68 15.67 -8.07
C PHE A 108 1.94 16.06 -6.78
N SER A 109 0.60 16.15 -6.85
CA SER A 109 -0.20 16.57 -5.71
C SER A 109 -0.29 15.48 -4.64
N LEU A 110 -0.40 15.88 -3.38
CA LEU A 110 -0.52 14.94 -2.27
C LEU A 110 -1.73 14.01 -2.40
N SER A 111 -2.85 14.50 -2.94
CA SER A 111 -4.04 13.68 -3.21
C SER A 111 -3.78 12.64 -4.28
N PHE A 112 -3.09 13.02 -5.36
CA PHE A 112 -2.73 12.11 -6.44
C PHE A 112 -1.73 11.03 -5.98
N ILE A 113 -0.71 11.42 -5.21
CA ILE A 113 0.25 10.48 -4.64
C ILE A 113 -0.46 9.51 -3.68
N ALA A 114 -1.36 10.02 -2.83
CA ALA A 114 -2.13 9.19 -1.91
C ALA A 114 -3.00 8.17 -2.65
N GLU A 115 -3.72 8.61 -3.68
CA GLU A 115 -4.52 7.75 -4.55
C GLU A 115 -3.65 6.68 -5.22
N ARG A 116 -2.47 7.06 -5.73
CA ARG A 116 -1.53 6.12 -6.34
C ARG A 116 -0.95 5.11 -5.35
N MET A 117 -0.79 5.51 -4.09
CA MET A 117 -0.43 4.63 -2.98
C MET A 117 -1.61 3.79 -2.45
N GLY A 118 -2.82 4.06 -2.93
CA GLY A 118 -4.02 3.35 -2.51
C GLY A 118 -4.53 3.75 -1.12
N MET A 119 -4.25 4.97 -0.69
CA MET A 119 -4.64 5.51 0.62
C MET A 119 -5.29 6.87 0.52
N GLY A 120 -5.98 7.29 1.58
CA GLY A 120 -6.58 8.62 1.63
C GLY A 120 -5.53 9.72 1.81
N GLN A 121 -5.79 10.92 1.28
CA GLN A 121 -4.92 12.09 1.48
C GLN A 121 -4.60 12.38 2.97
N PRO A 122 -5.57 12.31 3.92
CA PRO A 122 -5.27 12.54 5.33
C PRO A 122 -4.28 11.51 5.90
N GLU A 123 -4.38 10.25 5.45
CA GLU A 123 -3.49 9.17 5.89
C GLU A 123 -2.05 9.41 5.40
N LEU A 124 -1.88 9.82 4.14
CA LEU A 124 -0.56 10.18 3.61
C LEU A 124 0.02 11.40 4.33
N SER A 125 -0.82 12.40 4.64
CA SER A 125 -0.37 13.57 5.41
C SER A 125 0.09 13.21 6.82
N VAL A 126 -0.56 12.25 7.49
CA VAL A 126 -0.11 11.76 8.80
C VAL A 126 1.21 10.99 8.64
N LEU A 127 1.34 10.15 7.62
CA LEU A 127 2.56 9.40 7.32
C LEU A 127 3.78 10.31 7.15
N MET A 128 3.63 11.44 6.45
CA MET A 128 4.71 12.42 6.26
C MET A 128 5.24 13.03 7.57
N ASN A 129 4.50 12.93 8.67
CA ASN A 129 4.89 13.46 9.98
C ASN A 129 5.33 12.36 10.96
N ARG A 130 5.29 11.09 10.57
CA ARG A 130 5.73 9.99 11.43
C ARG A 130 7.25 9.85 11.38
N GLN A 131 7.87 9.50 12.51
CA GLN A 131 9.31 9.17 12.56
C GLN A 131 9.62 7.79 11.96
N HIS A 132 8.64 6.88 12.00
CA HIS A 132 8.80 5.49 11.59
C HIS A 132 7.62 5.04 10.72
N ILE A 133 7.91 4.22 9.71
CA ILE A 133 6.92 3.60 8.84
C ILE A 133 7.19 2.10 8.73
N THR A 134 6.15 1.34 8.37
CA THR A 134 6.34 -0.10 8.13
C THR A 134 7.15 -0.32 6.84
N PRO A 135 7.90 -1.43 6.71
CA PRO A 135 8.60 -1.76 5.47
C PRO A 135 7.69 -1.82 4.25
N LEU A 136 6.45 -2.28 4.44
CA LEU A 136 5.45 -2.32 3.37
C LEU A 136 5.08 -0.91 2.90
N THR A 137 4.94 0.02 3.84
CA THR A 137 4.71 1.43 3.53
C THR A 137 5.90 2.02 2.78
N GLU A 138 7.12 1.73 3.22
CA GLU A 138 8.34 2.15 2.51
C GLU A 138 8.36 1.61 1.07
N LEU A 139 8.09 0.32 0.87
CA LEU A 139 8.04 -0.29 -0.47
C LEU A 139 7.00 0.38 -1.37
N ARG A 140 5.80 0.70 -0.83
CA ARG A 140 4.78 1.46 -1.57
C ARG A 140 5.28 2.83 -1.99
N VAL A 141 5.92 3.58 -1.07
CA VAL A 141 6.50 4.89 -1.39
C VAL A 141 7.54 4.76 -2.49
N ARG A 142 8.48 3.80 -2.37
CA ARG A 142 9.54 3.58 -3.36
C ARG A 142 8.99 3.20 -4.73
N ARG A 143 7.96 2.34 -4.80
CA ARG A 143 7.31 1.97 -6.07
C ARG A 143 6.64 3.17 -6.74
N VAL A 144 5.87 3.96 -5.98
CA VAL A 144 5.21 5.17 -6.52
C VAL A 144 6.25 6.19 -6.96
N PHE A 145 7.32 6.37 -6.20
CA PHE A 145 8.43 7.23 -6.58
C PHE A 145 9.08 6.78 -7.91
N VAL A 146 9.41 5.50 -8.05
CA VAL A 146 9.99 4.97 -9.30
C VAL A 146 9.04 5.11 -10.49
N ASP A 147 7.74 4.93 -10.29
CA ASP A 147 6.72 5.07 -11.33
C ASP A 147 6.61 6.53 -11.81
N LEU A 148 6.59 7.50 -10.88
CA LEU A 148 6.27 8.90 -11.18
C LEU A 148 7.49 9.80 -11.45
N ALA A 149 8.63 9.54 -10.83
CA ALA A 149 9.79 10.43 -10.89
C ALA A 149 10.26 10.66 -12.33
N GLY A 150 10.37 11.93 -12.70
CA GLY A 150 10.76 12.38 -14.04
C GLY A 150 9.66 12.35 -15.10
N ARG A 151 8.41 12.00 -14.75
CA ARG A 151 7.25 12.17 -15.65
C ARG A 151 6.66 13.57 -15.51
N ASP A 152 6.02 14.07 -16.57
CA ASP A 152 5.21 15.28 -16.46
C ASP A 152 3.95 15.00 -15.60
N PRO A 153 3.73 15.73 -14.49
CA PRO A 153 2.54 15.56 -13.68
C PRO A 153 1.23 15.76 -14.45
N LEU A 154 1.17 16.69 -15.41
CA LEU A 154 -0.06 16.95 -16.16
C LEU A 154 -0.40 15.79 -17.09
N GLU A 155 0.60 15.21 -17.76
CA GLU A 155 0.44 14.01 -18.59
C GLU A 155 0.09 12.78 -17.74
N ALA A 156 0.61 12.70 -16.51
CA ALA A 156 0.26 11.66 -15.55
C ALA A 156 -1.15 11.80 -14.95
N GLY A 157 -1.90 12.84 -15.29
CA GLY A 157 -3.28 13.06 -14.84
C GLY A 157 -3.43 13.91 -13.57
N VAL A 158 -2.37 14.59 -13.12
CA VAL A 158 -2.45 15.53 -12.00
C VAL A 158 -3.25 16.76 -12.42
N HIS A 159 -4.33 17.06 -11.68
CA HIS A 159 -5.12 18.25 -11.92
C HIS A 159 -4.26 19.54 -11.82
N PRO A 160 -4.39 20.53 -12.73
CA PRO A 160 -3.55 21.73 -12.76
C PRO A 160 -3.49 22.49 -11.42
N ARG A 161 -4.63 22.68 -10.77
CA ARG A 161 -4.68 23.29 -9.41
C ARG A 161 -3.95 22.47 -8.36
N GLY A 162 -3.97 21.14 -8.46
CA GLY A 162 -3.24 20.25 -7.57
C GLY A 162 -1.73 20.39 -7.74
N ARG A 163 -1.27 20.47 -9.00
CA ARG A 163 0.12 20.73 -9.35
C ARG A 163 0.62 22.07 -8.78
N THR A 164 -0.11 23.16 -9.01
CA THR A 164 0.25 24.48 -8.47
C THR A 164 0.36 24.45 -6.93
N ARG A 165 -0.58 23.79 -6.24
CA ARG A 165 -0.52 23.65 -4.78
C ARG A 165 0.69 22.87 -4.29
N ALA A 166 1.05 21.79 -4.98
CA ALA A 166 2.22 20.97 -4.65
C ALA A 166 3.51 21.79 -4.79
N LEU A 167 3.67 22.49 -5.92
CA LEU A 167 4.83 23.34 -6.18
C LEU A 167 4.95 24.50 -5.18
N ASN A 168 3.83 25.16 -4.87
CA ASN A 168 3.82 26.23 -3.87
C ASN A 168 4.21 25.71 -2.50
N ARG A 169 3.68 24.54 -2.10
CA ARG A 169 4.04 23.92 -0.81
C ARG A 169 5.51 23.53 -0.77
N ALA A 170 6.01 22.87 -1.81
CA ALA A 170 7.42 22.50 -1.90
C ALA A 170 8.33 23.74 -1.79
N ARG A 171 7.97 24.84 -2.46
CA ARG A 171 8.71 26.11 -2.36
C ARG A 171 8.68 26.68 -0.94
N THR A 172 7.52 26.71 -0.29
CA THR A 172 7.38 27.24 1.08
C THR A 172 8.19 26.42 2.09
N GLU A 173 8.22 25.10 1.91
CA GLU A 173 8.86 24.15 2.84
C GLU A 173 10.33 23.85 2.47
N GLY A 174 10.85 24.44 1.38
CA GLY A 174 12.20 24.21 0.89
C GLY A 174 12.46 22.78 0.39
N TRP A 175 11.45 22.11 -0.15
CA TRP A 175 11.58 20.76 -0.68
C TRP A 175 12.15 20.76 -2.09
N GLU A 176 13.15 19.91 -2.30
CA GLU A 176 13.87 19.78 -3.56
C GLU A 176 13.64 18.41 -4.20
N VAL A 177 13.86 18.35 -5.51
CA VAL A 177 13.84 17.09 -6.26
C VAL A 177 15.09 16.31 -5.92
N VAL A 178 14.96 15.02 -5.61
CA VAL A 178 16.12 14.19 -5.28
C VAL A 178 17.05 14.01 -6.50
N PRO A 179 18.37 13.93 -6.31
CA PRO A 179 19.31 13.75 -7.41
C PRO A 179 19.10 12.43 -8.17
N THR A 180 19.48 12.41 -9.45
CA THR A 180 19.37 11.23 -10.33
C THR A 180 20.08 9.99 -9.79
N GLU A 181 21.16 10.16 -9.03
CA GLU A 181 21.88 9.07 -8.35
C GLU A 181 21.02 8.37 -7.30
N GLU A 182 20.27 9.14 -6.51
CA GLU A 182 19.35 8.60 -5.51
C GLU A 182 18.17 7.88 -6.18
N LEU A 183 17.63 8.44 -7.27
CA LEU A 183 16.63 7.75 -8.11
C LEU A 183 17.14 6.40 -8.62
N THR A 184 18.38 6.36 -9.11
CA THR A 184 19.01 5.12 -9.62
C THR A 184 19.18 4.08 -8.50
N ARG A 185 19.59 4.52 -7.30
CA ARG A 185 19.69 3.68 -6.11
C ARG A 185 18.33 3.09 -5.71
N VAL A 186 17.28 3.91 -5.71
CA VAL A 186 15.92 3.46 -5.36
C VAL A 186 15.38 2.49 -6.41
N ARG A 187 15.57 2.76 -7.71
CA ARG A 187 15.19 1.85 -8.82
C ARG A 187 15.82 0.46 -8.63
N ARG A 188 17.12 0.41 -8.36
CA ARG A 188 17.84 -0.86 -8.11
C ARG A 188 17.27 -1.59 -6.90
N SER A 189 17.00 -0.87 -5.81
CA SER A 189 16.43 -1.44 -4.58
C SER A 189 15.03 -2.04 -4.80
N VAL A 190 14.18 -1.41 -5.62
CA VAL A 190 12.83 -1.93 -5.91
C VAL A 190 12.89 -3.19 -6.79
N LEU A 191 13.82 -3.24 -7.75
CA LEU A 191 13.99 -4.39 -8.66
C LEU A 191 14.47 -5.66 -7.94
N HIS A 192 15.29 -5.53 -6.89
CA HIS A 192 15.75 -6.67 -6.10
C HIS A 192 14.76 -7.15 -5.03
N ALA A 193 13.65 -6.41 -4.82
CA ALA A 193 12.62 -6.72 -3.83
C ALA A 193 11.36 -7.36 -4.44
N ALA A 194 11.36 -7.67 -5.75
CA ALA A 194 10.27 -8.29 -6.50
C ALA A 194 10.68 -9.69 -6.96
#